data_AF-A0A9X3EZP3-F1
#
_entry.id   AF-A0A9X3EZP3-F1
#
_cell.length_a   1.000
_cell.length_b   1.000
_cell.length_c   1.000
_cell.angle_alpha   90.00
_cell.angle_beta   90.00
_cell.angle_gamma   90.00
#
_symmetry.space_group_name_H-M   'P 1'
#
loop_
_entity.id
_entity.type
_entity.pdbx_description
1 polymer ?
#
loop_
_entity_poly.entity_id
_entity_poly.type
_entity_poly.pdbx_seq_one_letter_code
_entity_poly.pdbx_strand_id
1 'polypeptide(L)'
;MRRLLLVVAPALVFACSGATGTSNPPAGKPAPSTEPAPAESDSAGFAAPAGAEEPPRGNPAQTEVSPELAARIKEKFGERCRYERACGDLIGVDCESAVDGPYHYVRRDSLEIVSRCGGACRLGCTDCPPKAWTCPTY
;
A
#
# COMPACT_ATOMS: atom_id res chain seq x y z
N MET A 1 -32.73 50.54 -6.78
CA MET A 1 -33.84 49.95 -7.56
C MET A 1 -33.73 48.43 -7.48
N ARG A 2 -34.79 47.77 -7.01
CA ARG A 2 -34.93 46.31 -6.90
C ARG A 2 -35.01 45.67 -8.29
N ARG A 3 -34.30 44.58 -8.54
CA ARG A 3 -34.82 43.45 -9.33
C ARG A 3 -34.35 42.12 -8.74
N LEU A 4 -35.28 41.54 -8.00
CA LEU A 4 -35.45 40.12 -7.72
C LEU A 4 -35.55 39.37 -9.05
N LEU A 5 -34.77 38.30 -9.24
CA LEU A 5 -35.13 37.22 -10.16
C LEU A 5 -34.96 35.90 -9.42
N LEU A 6 -36.08 35.49 -8.84
CA LEU A 6 -36.42 34.13 -8.49
C LEU A 6 -36.44 33.30 -9.78
N VAL A 7 -35.65 32.23 -9.86
CA VAL A 7 -35.90 31.14 -10.81
C VAL A 7 -35.97 29.83 -10.06
N VAL A 8 -37.09 29.18 -10.31
CA VAL A 8 -37.67 27.99 -9.70
C VAL A 8 -36.84 26.74 -10.01
N ALA A 9 -36.65 25.90 -8.99
CA ALA A 9 -36.08 24.57 -9.11
C ALA A 9 -37.05 23.58 -9.78
N PRO A 10 -36.55 22.50 -10.39
CA PRO A 10 -37.26 21.24 -10.42
C PRO A 10 -36.52 20.21 -9.56
N ALA A 11 -37.23 19.72 -8.54
CA ALA A 11 -36.87 18.55 -7.76
C ALA A 11 -36.82 17.32 -8.67
N LEU A 12 -35.64 16.71 -8.81
CA LEU A 12 -35.50 15.39 -9.40
C LEU A 12 -35.76 14.34 -8.31
N VAL A 13 -36.98 13.82 -8.34
CA VAL A 13 -37.45 12.69 -7.54
C VAL A 13 -36.81 11.43 -8.13
N PHE A 14 -35.75 10.90 -7.50
CA PHE A 14 -35.24 9.59 -7.83
C PHE A 14 -36.10 8.53 -7.15
N ALA A 15 -36.96 7.88 -7.93
CA ALA A 15 -37.75 6.73 -7.54
C ALA A 15 -36.82 5.50 -7.41
N CYS A 16 -36.65 4.98 -6.19
CA CYS A 16 -36.10 3.65 -5.97
C CYS A 16 -37.25 2.63 -6.07
N SER A 17 -37.24 1.82 -7.13
CA SER A 17 -38.18 0.70 -7.33
C SER A 17 -37.39 -0.59 -7.62
N GLY A 18 -37.77 -1.67 -6.94
CA GLY A 18 -37.49 -3.07 -7.29
C GLY A 18 -36.10 -3.57 -6.88
N ALA A 19 -35.92 -4.44 -5.89
CA ALA A 19 -36.37 -5.84 -5.76
C ALA A 19 -35.72 -6.80 -6.79
N THR A 20 -34.77 -7.60 -6.33
CA THR A 20 -34.37 -8.96 -6.77
C THR A 20 -33.15 -9.31 -5.89
N GLY A 21 -33.24 -10.19 -4.89
CA GLY A 21 -33.58 -11.60 -5.07
C GLY A 21 -32.34 -12.34 -5.59
N THR A 22 -31.32 -12.54 -4.75
CA THR A 22 -30.23 -13.48 -5.06
C THR A 22 -30.29 -14.64 -4.08
N SER A 23 -30.65 -15.79 -4.63
CA SER A 23 -30.72 -17.09 -4.02
C SER A 23 -29.31 -17.59 -3.72
N ASN A 24 -29.02 -17.82 -2.44
CA ASN A 24 -27.84 -18.58 -2.03
C ASN A 24 -27.90 -20.01 -2.59
N PRO A 25 -26.83 -20.55 -3.20
CA PRO A 25 -26.70 -21.99 -3.37
C PRO A 25 -26.37 -22.67 -2.03
N PRO A 26 -26.86 -23.89 -1.76
CA PRO A 26 -26.49 -24.62 -0.55
C PRO A 26 -25.03 -25.06 -0.61
N ALA A 27 -24.27 -24.70 0.43
CA ALA A 27 -22.93 -25.19 0.67
C ALA A 27 -22.96 -26.73 0.80
N GLY A 28 -22.27 -27.40 -0.10
CA GLY A 28 -22.04 -28.83 -0.05
C GLY A 28 -21.27 -29.20 1.22
N LYS A 29 -21.73 -30.27 1.88
CA LYS A 29 -21.04 -30.96 2.98
C LYS A 29 -19.60 -31.33 2.59
N PRO A 30 -18.62 -31.07 3.45
CA PRO A 30 -17.41 -31.87 3.50
C PRO A 30 -17.70 -33.18 4.25
N ALA A 31 -17.45 -34.31 3.60
CA ALA A 31 -17.43 -35.62 4.22
C ALA A 31 -16.24 -35.75 5.20
N PRO A 32 -16.34 -36.63 6.22
CA PRO A 32 -15.30 -36.80 7.22
C PRO A 32 -14.15 -37.64 6.65
N SER A 33 -12.91 -37.30 6.97
CA SER A 33 -11.77 -38.16 6.74
C SER A 33 -10.80 -38.05 7.90
N THR A 34 -10.96 -39.03 8.80
CA THR A 34 -9.89 -39.85 9.35
C THR A 34 -8.67 -39.13 9.94
N GLU A 35 -8.68 -39.04 11.27
CA GLU A 35 -7.47 -38.97 12.09
C GLU A 35 -6.71 -40.31 12.03
N PRO A 36 -5.37 -40.29 12.13
CA PRO A 36 -4.81 -41.03 13.26
C PRO A 36 -3.63 -40.33 13.98
N ALA A 37 -3.69 -40.46 15.32
CA ALA A 37 -2.64 -40.58 16.32
C ALA A 37 -1.65 -39.41 16.59
N PRO A 38 -1.51 -38.97 17.87
CA PRO A 38 -0.35 -38.19 18.29
C PRO A 38 0.84 -39.15 18.51
N ALA A 39 1.88 -39.01 17.71
CA ALA A 39 3.19 -39.57 18.04
C ALA A 39 3.90 -38.62 19.01
N GLU A 40 4.47 -39.23 20.03
CA GLU A 40 5.19 -38.66 21.15
C GLU A 40 6.38 -37.76 20.78
N SER A 41 6.71 -36.91 21.75
CA SER A 41 8.03 -36.39 22.10
C SER A 41 9.22 -36.92 21.32
N ASP A 42 10.06 -36.00 20.83
CA ASP A 42 11.48 -36.07 21.18
C ASP A 42 12.14 -34.69 21.13
N SER A 43 12.64 -34.28 22.29
CA SER A 43 13.48 -33.09 22.45
C SER A 43 14.89 -33.44 22.00
N ALA A 44 15.22 -33.18 20.74
CA ALA A 44 16.59 -33.27 20.25
C ALA A 44 17.22 -31.87 20.24
N GLY A 45 18.18 -31.68 21.15
CA GLY A 45 18.90 -30.42 21.32
C GLY A 45 19.64 -29.99 20.06
N PHE A 46 19.35 -28.77 19.62
CA PHE A 46 20.23 -28.06 18.71
C PHE A 46 21.39 -27.48 19.52
N ALA A 47 22.57 -28.06 19.30
CA ALA A 47 23.83 -27.51 19.77
C ALA A 47 23.95 -26.05 19.33
N ALA A 48 24.11 -25.15 20.30
CA ALA A 48 24.49 -23.76 20.04
C ALA A 48 25.99 -23.73 19.65
N PRO A 49 26.38 -23.21 18.47
CA PRO A 49 27.76 -22.82 18.29
C PRO A 49 28.00 -21.54 19.11
N ALA A 50 28.83 -21.69 20.13
CA ALA A 50 29.47 -20.57 20.81
C ALA A 50 30.42 -19.87 19.82
N GLY A 51 30.40 -18.54 19.84
CA GLY A 51 31.54 -17.73 19.41
C GLY A 51 31.65 -17.48 17.90
N ALA A 52 30.86 -16.53 17.42
CA ALA A 52 31.38 -15.47 16.56
C ALA A 52 30.43 -14.29 16.72
N GLU A 53 30.77 -13.40 17.64
CA GLU A 53 30.32 -12.02 17.56
C GLU A 53 30.95 -11.45 16.29
N GLU A 54 30.32 -11.74 15.15
CA GLU A 54 30.72 -11.14 13.88
C GLU A 54 30.08 -9.74 13.88
N PRO A 55 30.87 -8.65 13.89
CA PRO A 55 30.32 -7.31 13.80
C PRO A 55 29.46 -7.25 12.53
N PRO A 56 28.28 -6.59 12.54
CA PRO A 56 27.44 -6.56 11.36
C PRO A 56 28.22 -6.00 10.18
N ARG A 57 28.65 -6.91 9.29
CA ARG A 57 29.30 -6.62 8.02
C ARG A 57 28.18 -6.24 7.04
N GLY A 58 27.57 -5.09 7.31
CA GLY A 58 26.60 -4.41 6.46
C GLY A 58 27.18 -3.08 6.00
N ASN A 59 27.43 -2.97 4.71
CA ASN A 59 28.01 -1.83 4.00
C ASN A 59 27.42 -0.46 4.45
N PRO A 60 28.22 0.59 4.77
CA PRO A 60 27.71 1.93 5.11
C PRO A 60 27.32 2.73 3.86
N ALA A 61 26.55 2.10 2.97
CA ALA A 61 26.06 2.69 1.73
C ALA A 61 24.56 2.44 1.53
N GLN A 62 23.82 2.13 2.59
CA GLN A 62 22.45 2.60 2.64
C GLN A 62 22.56 4.09 2.96
N THR A 63 22.37 4.94 1.95
CA THR A 63 22.16 6.37 2.11
C THR A 63 21.11 6.54 3.19
N GLU A 64 21.56 6.82 4.42
CA GLU A 64 20.69 6.99 5.56
C GLU A 64 19.74 8.12 5.20
N VAL A 65 18.46 7.78 5.06
CA VAL A 65 17.41 8.74 4.78
C VAL A 65 17.55 9.82 5.84
N SER A 66 17.84 11.07 5.44
CA SER A 66 17.97 12.13 6.43
C SER A 66 16.66 12.17 7.23
N PRO A 67 16.71 12.20 8.57
CA PRO A 67 15.49 12.26 9.38
C PRO A 67 14.61 13.47 9.02
N GLU A 68 15.26 14.53 8.55
CA GLU A 68 14.68 15.68 7.85
C GLU A 68 13.76 15.28 6.67
N LEU A 69 14.26 14.50 5.72
CA LEU A 69 13.48 14.09 4.54
C LEU A 69 12.27 13.25 4.95
N ALA A 70 12.46 12.33 5.90
CA ALA A 70 11.37 11.52 6.43
C ALA A 70 10.30 12.39 7.12
N ALA A 71 10.70 13.40 7.90
CA ALA A 71 9.78 14.34 8.52
C ALA A 71 8.98 15.15 7.48
N ARG A 72 9.66 15.67 6.45
CA ARG A 72 9.01 16.39 5.34
C ARG A 72 8.02 15.52 4.56
N ILE A 73 8.34 14.24 4.39
CA ILE A 73 7.42 13.28 3.75
C ILE A 73 6.15 13.11 4.59
N LYS A 74 6.28 12.92 5.90
CA LYS A 74 5.12 12.81 6.80
C LYS A 74 4.29 14.08 6.83
N GLU A 75 4.93 15.24 6.90
CA GLU A 75 4.27 16.54 6.87
C GLU A 75 3.45 16.75 5.59
N LYS A 76 4.01 16.36 4.42
CA LYS A 76 3.39 16.61 3.12
C LYS A 76 2.36 15.55 2.72
N PHE A 77 2.62 14.27 3.00
CA PHE A 77 1.81 13.15 2.51
C PHE A 77 0.99 12.47 3.61
N GLY A 78 1.33 12.71 4.88
CA GLY A 78 0.65 12.17 6.05
C GLY A 78 1.49 11.15 6.82
N GLU A 79 1.12 10.91 8.09
CA GLU A 79 1.85 10.05 9.04
C GLU A 79 2.03 8.60 8.57
N ARG A 80 1.15 8.12 7.70
CA ARG A 80 1.17 6.75 7.16
C ARG A 80 2.14 6.58 5.99
N CYS A 81 2.66 7.68 5.47
CA CYS A 81 3.57 7.70 4.34
C CYS A 81 5.02 7.64 4.80
N ARG A 82 5.80 6.78 4.16
CA ARG A 82 7.22 6.60 4.43
C ARG A 82 8.05 6.67 3.17
N TYR A 83 9.27 7.16 3.29
CA TYR A 83 10.28 6.91 2.28
C TYR A 83 10.48 5.39 2.15
N GLU A 84 10.41 4.88 0.93
CA GLU A 84 10.70 3.47 0.65
C GLU A 84 12.09 3.33 0.01
N ARG A 85 12.32 4.04 -1.10
CA ARG A 85 13.55 3.90 -1.88
C ARG A 85 13.82 5.11 -2.76
N ALA A 86 15.05 5.21 -3.25
CA ALA A 86 15.44 6.18 -4.24
C ALA A 86 15.84 5.52 -5.56
N CYS A 87 15.64 6.27 -6.64
CA CYS A 87 16.17 5.97 -7.96
C CYS A 87 16.55 7.28 -8.66
N GLY A 88 17.85 7.57 -8.73
CA GLY A 88 18.35 8.85 -9.22
C GLY A 88 17.76 10.02 -8.41
N ASP A 89 17.09 10.94 -9.11
CA ASP A 89 16.45 12.12 -8.52
C ASP A 89 15.02 11.86 -8.00
N LEU A 90 14.50 10.66 -8.23
CA LEU A 90 13.20 10.26 -7.74
C LEU A 90 13.32 9.47 -6.45
N ILE A 91 12.34 9.64 -5.58
CA ILE A 91 12.12 8.80 -4.41
C ILE A 91 10.71 8.23 -4.47
N GLY A 92 10.58 6.99 -4.03
CA GLY A 92 9.31 6.32 -3.81
C GLY A 92 8.85 6.57 -2.38
N VAL A 93 7.63 7.08 -2.25
CA VAL A 93 6.94 7.28 -0.98
C VAL A 93 5.77 6.30 -0.94
N ASP A 94 5.88 5.32 -0.05
CA ASP A 94 4.85 4.31 0.16
C ASP A 94 3.89 4.79 1.25
N CYS A 95 2.63 5.01 0.88
CA CYS A 95 1.54 5.34 1.79
C CYS A 95 0.61 4.13 1.95
N GLU A 96 1.22 2.99 2.25
CA GLU A 96 0.57 1.68 2.43
C GLU A 96 -0.03 1.09 1.15
N SER A 97 0.72 1.16 0.06
CA SER A 97 0.33 0.59 -1.24
C SER A 97 -0.03 -0.89 -1.21
N ALA A 98 0.47 -1.65 -0.23
CA ALA A 98 0.10 -3.05 0.00
C ALA A 98 -1.37 -3.29 0.37
N VAL A 99 -2.09 -2.28 0.89
CA VAL A 99 -3.51 -2.37 1.30
C VAL A 99 -4.38 -1.38 0.52
N ASP A 100 -4.05 -1.15 -0.75
CA ASP A 100 -4.65 -0.12 -1.62
C ASP A 100 -4.38 1.32 -1.19
N GLY A 101 -3.29 1.58 -0.47
CA GLY A 101 -2.77 2.92 -0.27
C GLY A 101 -2.15 3.49 -1.56
N PRO A 102 -1.96 4.81 -1.66
CA PRO A 102 -1.23 5.38 -2.78
C PRO A 102 0.27 5.10 -2.65
N TYR A 103 0.94 5.04 -3.80
CA TYR A 103 2.39 5.08 -3.92
C TYR A 103 2.78 6.33 -4.70
N HIS A 104 3.64 7.19 -4.16
CA HIS A 104 4.03 8.43 -4.83
C HIS A 104 5.49 8.36 -5.28
N TYR A 105 5.70 8.57 -6.58
CA TYR A 105 7.03 8.84 -7.13
C TYR A 105 7.24 10.35 -7.13
N VAL A 106 8.22 10.84 -6.37
CA VAL A 106 8.41 12.28 -6.17
C VAL A 106 9.86 12.68 -6.42
N ARG A 107 10.09 13.94 -6.80
CA ARG A 107 11.44 14.52 -6.86
C ARG A 107 12.01 14.62 -5.45
N ARG A 108 13.27 14.20 -5.24
CA ARG A 108 13.91 14.22 -3.91
C ARG A 108 13.93 15.61 -3.28
N ASP A 109 14.28 16.63 -4.05
CA ASP A 109 14.53 17.98 -3.50
C ASP A 109 13.23 18.72 -3.19
N SER A 110 12.29 18.73 -4.14
CA SER A 110 11.03 19.48 -4.04
C SER A 110 9.87 18.67 -3.44
N LEU A 111 10.01 17.35 -3.32
CA LEU A 111 8.91 16.42 -3.03
C LEU A 111 7.73 16.59 -4.00
N GLU A 112 7.96 17.11 -5.20
CA GLU A 112 6.94 17.25 -6.24
C GLU A 112 6.56 15.87 -6.77
N ILE A 113 5.27 15.60 -6.88
CA ILE A 113 4.74 14.33 -7.37
C ILE A 113 4.92 14.25 -8.88
N VAL A 114 5.73 13.29 -9.33
CA VAL A 114 5.92 12.97 -10.74
C VAL A 114 4.87 11.96 -11.20
N SER A 115 4.55 10.97 -10.36
CA SER A 115 3.50 9.99 -10.65
C SER A 115 2.89 9.44 -9.36
N ARG A 116 1.66 8.94 -9.46
CA ARG A 116 0.94 8.24 -8.40
C ARG A 116 0.59 6.84 -8.90
N CYS A 117 0.82 5.83 -8.06
CA CYS A 117 0.59 4.42 -8.32
C CYS A 117 -0.10 3.78 -7.11
N GLY A 118 -0.31 2.46 -7.15
CA GLY A 118 -1.03 1.72 -6.09
C GLY A 118 -2.53 2.02 -6.10
N GLY A 119 -3.15 2.11 -4.93
CA GLY A 119 -4.60 2.31 -4.81
C GLY A 119 -5.12 3.68 -5.25
N ALA A 120 -4.25 4.66 -5.50
CA ALA A 120 -4.62 5.89 -6.23
C ALA A 120 -5.06 5.60 -7.68
N CYS A 121 -4.65 4.46 -8.23
CA CYS A 121 -4.83 4.09 -9.63
C CYS A 121 -5.94 3.05 -9.85
N ARG A 122 -6.98 3.05 -9.01
CA ARG A 122 -8.11 2.11 -9.13
C ARG A 122 -8.84 2.16 -10.47
N LEU A 123 -8.77 3.28 -11.19
CA LEU A 123 -9.38 3.47 -12.52
C LEU A 123 -8.38 3.33 -13.67
N GLY A 124 -7.16 2.87 -13.39
CA GLY A 124 -6.10 2.65 -14.37
C GLY A 124 -5.12 3.82 -14.45
N CYS A 125 -3.86 3.54 -14.14
CA CYS A 125 -2.72 4.40 -14.49
C CYS A 125 -1.88 3.68 -15.53
N THR A 126 -1.47 4.39 -16.58
CA THR A 126 -0.75 3.80 -17.72
C THR A 126 0.76 3.74 -17.49
N ASP A 127 1.30 4.59 -16.61
CA ASP A 127 2.73 4.78 -16.42
C ASP A 127 3.10 4.62 -14.94
N CYS A 128 3.01 3.36 -14.48
CA CYS A 128 3.36 2.93 -13.13
C CYS A 128 4.33 1.73 -13.17
N PRO A 129 5.60 1.90 -12.78
CA PRO A 129 6.26 3.15 -12.37
C PRO A 129 6.39 4.15 -13.54
N PRO A 130 6.65 5.45 -13.26
CA PRO A 130 6.89 6.43 -14.32
C PRO A 130 8.14 6.06 -15.11
N LYS A 131 8.20 6.40 -16.40
CA LYS A 131 9.37 6.10 -17.26
C LYS A 131 10.71 6.65 -16.75
N ALA A 132 10.66 7.74 -15.99
CA ALA A 132 11.83 8.32 -15.34
C ALA A 132 12.39 7.44 -14.19
N TRP A 133 11.60 6.48 -13.71
CA TRP A 133 12.03 5.48 -12.75
C TRP A 133 12.73 4.33 -13.49
N THR A 134 14.06 4.38 -13.52
CA THR A 134 14.88 3.41 -14.25
C THR A 134 15.33 2.22 -13.40
N CYS A 135 15.02 2.23 -12.10
CA CYS A 135 15.44 1.19 -11.18
C CYS A 135 14.48 0.01 -11.20
N PRO A 136 14.98 -1.23 -11.02
CA PRO A 136 14.13 -2.42 -10.98
C PRO A 136 13.07 -2.31 -9.88
N THR A 137 11.82 -2.62 -10.20
CA THR A 137 10.75 -2.91 -9.23
C THR A 137 10.73 -4.43 -9.01
N TYR A 138 10.83 -4.87 -7.77
CA TYR A 138 10.86 -6.28 -7.38
C TYR A 138 9.46 -6.88 -7.35
#